data_AF-A0A3D6CKL2-F1
#
_entry.id   AF-A0A3D6CKL2-F1
#
_cell.length_a   1.000
_cell.length_b   1.000
_cell.length_c   1.000
_cell.angle_alpha   90.00
_cell.angle_beta   90.00
_cell.angle_gamma   90.00
#
_symmetry.space_group_name_H-M   'P 1'
#
loop_
_entity.id
_entity.type
_entity.pdbx_description
1 polymer ?
#
loop_
_entity_poly.entity_id
_entity_poly.type
_entity_poly.pdbx_seq_one_letter_code
_entity_poly.pdbx_strand_id
1 'polypeptide(L)' 'LFYASFSLAAPLVALSSNKAFIIDKKLSLRGRKTAEEYVFGYDMNSVSELKDKLKDDMNVLYYEYYAAFKERNKNKADR' A
#
# COMPACT_ATOMS: atom_id res chain seq x y z
N LEU A 1 -3.95 9.84 18.16
CA LEU A 1 -3.60 10.51 16.88
C LEU A 1 -3.43 9.43 15.81
N PHE A 2 -4.29 9.40 14.79
CA PHE A 2 -4.37 8.35 13.75
C PHE A 2 -3.02 8.01 13.08
N TYR A 3 -2.11 8.98 12.96
CA TYR A 3 -0.84 8.74 12.27
C TYR A 3 0.15 7.84 13.04
N ALA A 4 0.10 7.82 14.38
CA ALA A 4 1.04 7.05 15.18
C ALA A 4 0.91 5.52 14.99
N SER A 5 -0.26 5.04 14.54
CA SER A 5 -0.47 3.60 14.28
C SER A 5 0.20 3.10 12.99
N PHE A 6 0.70 3.99 12.13
CA PHE A 6 1.28 3.58 10.85
C PHE A 6 2.72 3.07 10.93
N SER A 7 3.36 3.09 12.12
CA SER A 7 4.73 2.57 12.32
C SER A 7 5.74 3.11 11.28
N LEU A 8 5.63 4.39 10.95
CA LEU A 8 6.46 5.01 9.91
C LEU A 8 7.85 5.31 10.46
N ALA A 9 8.88 5.01 9.66
CA ALA A 9 10.27 5.24 10.03
C ALA A 9 10.63 6.74 10.16
N ALA A 10 9.88 7.62 9.49
CA ALA A 10 10.11 9.07 9.50
C ALA A 10 8.96 9.83 10.19
N PRO A 11 9.27 10.87 10.98
CA PRO A 11 8.27 11.72 11.64
C PRO A 11 7.51 12.59 10.63
N LEU A 12 6.29 13.00 10.98
CA LEU A 12 5.58 14.05 10.24
C LEU A 12 6.14 15.43 10.56
N VAL A 13 6.11 16.30 9.57
CA VAL A 13 6.35 17.72 9.72
C VAL A 13 5.01 18.44 9.61
N ALA A 14 4.60 19.15 10.67
CA ALA A 14 3.32 19.86 10.74
C ALA A 14 2.10 18.98 10.34
N LEU A 15 2.07 17.74 10.84
CA LEU A 15 1.04 16.73 10.52
C LEU A 15 0.98 16.32 9.03
N SER A 16 2.06 16.55 8.27
CA SER A 16 2.14 16.28 6.84
C SER A 16 3.43 15.55 6.44
N SER A 17 3.38 14.88 5.28
CA SER A 17 4.51 14.22 4.65
C SER A 17 4.45 14.47 3.13
N ASN A 18 5.60 14.56 2.49
CA ASN A 18 5.73 14.59 1.03
C ASN A 18 5.68 13.18 0.40
N LYS A 19 5.38 12.14 1.20
CA LYS A 19 5.25 10.76 0.72
C LYS A 19 3.79 10.33 0.59
N ALA A 20 3.48 9.61 -0.48
CA ALA A 20 2.22 8.87 -0.62
C ALA A 20 2.35 7.48 0.00
N PHE A 21 1.30 6.95 0.63
CA PHE A 21 1.29 5.63 1.26
C PHE A 21 0.10 4.80 0.78
N ILE A 22 0.29 3.48 0.68
CA ILE A 22 -0.80 2.54 0.38
C ILE A 22 -1.26 1.89 1.69
N ILE A 23 -2.55 2.00 1.99
CA ILE A 23 -3.21 1.34 3.13
C ILE A 23 -4.28 0.41 2.58
N ASP A 24 -4.25 -0.85 2.98
CA ASP A 24 -5.24 -1.83 2.52
C ASP A 24 -6.53 -1.83 3.37
N LYS A 25 -7.49 -2.67 2.99
CA LYS A 25 -8.79 -2.81 3.69
C LYS A 25 -8.69 -3.26 5.16
N LYS A 26 -7.55 -3.82 5.57
CA LYS A 26 -7.28 -4.25 6.95
C LYS A 26 -6.52 -3.17 7.73
N LEU A 27 -6.45 -1.94 7.20
CA LEU A 27 -5.69 -0.82 7.75
C LEU A 27 -4.19 -1.12 7.86
N SER A 28 -3.68 -2.05 7.07
CA SER A 28 -2.26 -2.39 7.05
C SER A 28 -1.52 -1.51 6.05
N LEU A 29 -0.39 -0.95 6.49
CA LEU A 29 0.52 -0.22 5.62
C LEU A 29 1.21 -1.21 4.67
N ARG A 30 1.13 -0.95 3.36
CA ARG A 30 1.72 -1.78 2.32
C ARG A 30 3.04 -1.17 1.88
N GLY A 31 4.07 -2.00 1.83
CA GLY A 31 5.42 -1.64 1.39
C GLY A 31 5.96 -2.63 0.38
N ARG A 32 6.98 -2.20 -0.35
CA ARG A 32 7.68 -3.01 -1.34
C ARG A 32 8.84 -3.72 -0.66
N LYS A 33 8.97 -5.04 -0.87
CA LYS A 33 10.10 -5.82 -0.37
C LYS A 33 11.33 -5.57 -1.25
N THR A 34 12.44 -5.13 -0.67
CA THR A 34 13.76 -5.09 -1.31
C THR A 34 14.66 -6.19 -0.75
N ALA A 35 15.90 -6.26 -1.22
CA ALA A 35 16.87 -7.24 -0.71
C ALA A 35 17.23 -6.99 0.77
N GLU A 36 17.12 -5.75 1.22
CA GLU A 36 17.59 -5.30 2.54
C GLU A 36 16.41 -5.10 3.50
N GLU A 37 15.32 -4.50 3.04
CA GLU A 37 14.21 -4.11 3.92
C GLU A 37 12.88 -3.92 3.17
N TYR A 38 11.82 -3.62 3.92
CA TYR A 38 10.57 -3.15 3.34
C TYR A 38 10.61 -1.63 3.19
N VAL A 39 10.49 -1.16 1.96
CA VAL A 39 10.41 0.26 1.66
C VAL A 39 8.95 0.69 1.64
N PHE A 40 8.66 1.72 2.43
CA PHE A 40 7.33 2.33 2.52
C PHE A 40 7.37 3.78 2.07
N GLY A 41 6.28 4.18 1.43
CA GLY A 41 6.06 5.54 0.99
C GLY A 41 6.77 5.86 -0.33
N TYR A 42 6.11 6.68 -1.15
CA TYR A 42 6.59 7.08 -2.47
C TYR A 42 6.73 8.60 -2.51
N ASP A 43 7.84 9.14 -3.02
CA ASP A 43 8.04 10.59 -3.07
C ASP A 43 7.04 11.22 -4.06
N MET A 44 6.16 12.09 -3.55
CA MET A 44 5.15 12.77 -4.37
C MET A 44 5.77 13.79 -5.35
N ASN A 45 7.04 14.15 -5.17
CA ASN A 45 7.76 15.05 -6.07
C ASN A 45 8.43 14.30 -7.23
N SER A 46 8.44 12.96 -7.22
CA SER A 46 9.08 12.12 -8.22
C SER A 46 8.05 11.49 -9.15
N VAL A 47 7.84 12.11 -10.31
CA VAL A 47 6.86 11.62 -11.31
C VAL A 47 7.17 10.19 -11.76
N SER A 48 8.45 9.85 -11.94
CA SER A 48 8.88 8.50 -12.32
C SER A 48 8.58 7.49 -11.21
N GLU A 49 8.82 7.83 -9.95
CA GLU A 49 8.51 6.93 -8.83
C GLU A 49 7.01 6.67 -8.70
N LEU A 50 6.19 7.71 -8.83
CA LEU A 50 4.73 7.56 -8.78
C LEU A 50 4.22 6.72 -9.97
N LYS A 51 4.73 6.98 -11.17
CA LYS A 51 4.30 6.30 -12.40
C LYS A 51 4.73 4.84 -12.42
N ASP A 52 5.96 4.54 -12.01
CA ASP A 52 6.55 3.22 -12.20
C ASP A 52 6.43 2.37 -10.93
N LYS A 53 6.73 2.91 -9.74
CA LYS A 53 6.70 2.10 -8.51
C LYS A 53 5.32 2.07 -7.86
N LEU A 54 4.74 3.24 -7.55
CA LEU A 54 3.45 3.32 -6.87
C LEU A 54 2.34 2.65 -7.68
N LYS A 55 2.30 2.94 -9.00
CA LYS A 55 1.30 2.33 -9.90
C LYS A 55 1.38 0.81 -9.91
N ASP A 56 2.58 0.23 -10.00
CA ASP A 56 2.77 -1.22 -10.00
C ASP A 56 2.30 -1.84 -8.69
N ASP A 57 2.66 -1.24 -7.55
CA ASP A 57 2.27 -1.76 -6.23
C ASP A 57 0.75 -1.61 -5.99
N MET A 58 0.11 -0.56 -6.53
CA MET A 58 -1.35 -0.45 -6.56
C MET A 58 -2.00 -1.55 -7.40
N ASN A 59 -1.45 -1.86 -8.58
CA ASN A 59 -1.96 -2.94 -9.43
C ASN A 59 -1.90 -4.29 -8.71
N VAL A 60 -0.79 -4.59 -8.03
CA VAL A 60 -0.66 -5.80 -7.20
C VAL A 60 -1.77 -5.87 -6.15
N LEU A 61 -2.01 -4.77 -5.42
CA LEU A 61 -3.08 -4.72 -4.42
C LEU A 61 -4.48 -4.94 -5.04
N TYR A 62 -4.74 -4.36 -6.21
CA TYR A 62 -6.01 -4.59 -6.93
C TYR A 62 -6.18 -6.06 -7.33
N TYR A 63 -5.11 -6.70 -7.81
CA TYR A 63 -5.14 -8.12 -8.16
C TYR A 63 -5.38 -9.02 -6.94
N GLU A 64 -4.71 -8.76 -5.80
CA GLU A 64 -4.96 -9.49 -4.55
C GLU A 64 -6.43 -9.36 -4.10
N TYR A 65 -6.97 -8.14 -4.17
CA TYR A 65 -8.37 -7.90 -3.83
C TYR A 65 -9.33 -8.64 -4.78
N TYR A 66 -9.07 -8.59 -6.08
CA TYR A 66 -9.86 -9.28 -7.10
C TYR A 66 -9.82 -10.80 -6.93
N ALA A 67 -8.63 -11.37 -6.67
CA ALA A 67 -8.46 -12.79 -6.43
C ALA A 67 -9.25 -13.26 -5.19
N ALA A 68 -9.11 -12.54 -4.07
CA ALA A 68 -9.84 -12.83 -2.84
C ALA A 68 -11.36 -12.70 -3.02
N PHE A 69 -11.82 -11.74 -3.83
CA PHE A 69 -13.25 -11.60 -4.17
C PHE A 69 -13.75 -12.78 -5.01
N LYS A 70 -12.98 -13.21 -6.01
CA LYS A 70 -13.33 -14.33 -6.89
C LYS A 70 -13.39 -15.66 -6.13
N GLU A 71 -12.42 -15.92 -5.25
CA GLU A 71 -12.41 -17.11 -4.39
C GLU A 71 -13.66 -17.14 -3.48
N ARG A 72 -13.99 -16.01 -2.84
CA ARG A 72 -15.19 -15.89 -2.01
C ARG A 72 -16.49 -16.17 -2.77
N ASN A 73 -16.57 -15.75 -4.03
CA ASN A 73 -17.76 -15.96 -4.86
C ASN A 73 -17.85 -17.36 -5.47
N LYS A 74 -16.73 -18.00 -5.82
CA LYS A 74 -16.72 -19.42 -6.19
C LYS A 74 -17.22 -20.29 -5.04
N ASN A 75 -16.74 -20.02 -3.82
CA ASN A 75 -17.15 -20.73 -2.60
C ASN A 75 -18.61 -20.45 -2.16
N LYS A 76 -19.36 -19.60 -2.88
CA LYS A 76 -20.80 -19.37 -2.69
C LYS A 76 -21.68 -20.11 -3.70
N ALA A 77 -21.13 -20.52 -4.84
CA ALA A 77 -21.86 -21.32 -5.84
C ALA A 77 -21.91 -22.81 -5.45
N ASP A 78 -20.96 -23.26 -4.62
CA ASP A 78 -20.88 -24.62 -4.10
C ASP A 78 -21.57 -24.81 -2.73
N ARG A 79 -22.38 -23.85 -2.27
CA ARG A 79 -23.18 -23.94 -1.03
C ARG A 79 -24.67 -24.02 -1.29
#